data_AF-A0AAD6ZH38-F1
#
_entry.id   AF-A0AAD6ZH38-F1
#
_cell.length_a   1.000
_cell.length_b   1.000
_cell.length_c   1.000
_cell.angle_alpha   90.00
_cell.angle_beta   90.00
_cell.angle_gamma   90.00
#
_symmetry.space_group_name_H-M   'P 1'
#
loop_
_entity.id
_entity.type
_entity.pdbx_description
1 polymer ?
#
loop_
_entity_poly.entity_id
_entity_poly.type
_entity_poly.pdbx_seq_one_letter_code
_entity_poly.pdbx_strand_id
1 'polypeptide(L)'
;MRLLWVLSLLFITCFAAQQTIHNEVPVDLICTPAGECEPCPADSLQEPFCQPFGSRRLMHCGNGNGTASSPDHTDRPPLLDDRDFIPRAAEQQPHSHAGETLAWAACGRIVTKERADFFEFVACNLLFATIAIFGVYTRSRRLRALQARQLAARIGLGHHPE
;
A
#
# COMPACT_ATOMS: atom_id res chain seq x y z
N MET A 1 28.00 28.81 27.47
CA MET A 1 26.98 29.90 27.50
C MET A 1 26.98 30.77 26.24
N ARG A 2 28.13 31.16 25.66
CA ARG A 2 28.17 31.96 24.41
C ARG A 2 27.66 31.23 23.16
N LEU A 3 27.88 29.91 23.06
CA LEU A 3 27.41 29.09 21.93
C LEU A 3 25.87 28.98 21.87
N LEU A 4 25.21 28.92 23.02
CA LEU A 4 23.74 28.82 23.13
C LEU A 4 23.05 30.12 22.69
N TRP A 5 23.67 31.28 22.92
CA TRP A 5 23.16 32.58 22.46
C TRP A 5 23.25 32.76 20.95
N VAL A 6 24.34 32.29 20.33
CA VAL A 6 24.52 32.34 18.87
C VAL A 6 23.52 31.43 18.15
N LEU A 7 23.27 30.22 18.69
CA LEU A 7 22.27 29.30 18.16
C LEU A 7 20.84 29.84 18.28
N SER A 8 20.53 30.58 19.36
CA SER A 8 19.23 31.24 19.54
C SER A 8 19.03 32.39 18.56
N LEU A 9 20.06 33.22 18.32
CA LEU A 9 20.00 34.31 17.33
C LEU A 9 19.83 33.78 15.90
N LEU A 10 20.53 32.70 15.54
CA LEU A 10 20.37 32.03 14.23
C LEU A 10 18.95 31.49 14.04
N PHE A 11 18.36 30.88 15.07
CA PHE A 11 16.97 30.41 15.05
C PHE A 11 15.96 31.55 14.87
N ILE A 12 16.16 32.69 15.55
CA ILE A 12 15.27 33.86 15.46
C ILE A 12 15.38 34.53 14.08
N THR A 13 16.58 34.65 13.51
CA THR A 13 16.75 35.20 12.16
C THR A 13 16.18 34.29 11.07
N CYS A 14 16.19 32.97 11.28
CA CYS A 14 15.58 32.03 10.35
C CYS A 14 14.04 32.13 10.36
N PHE A 15 13.43 32.43 11.52
CA PHE A 15 11.99 32.66 11.62
C PHE A 15 11.52 33.98 10.98
N ALA A 16 12.36 35.02 11.01
CA ALA A 16 12.00 36.33 10.43
C ALA A 16 12.08 36.38 8.89
N ALA A 17 12.70 35.39 8.23
CA ALA A 17 12.91 35.39 6.79
C ALA A 17 11.75 34.77 5.97
N GLN A 18 10.69 34.27 6.61
CA GLN A 18 9.63 33.54 5.91
C GLN A 18 8.29 34.26 6.00
N GLN A 19 8.08 35.31 5.19
CA GLN A 19 6.73 35.71 4.74
C GLN A 19 6.78 36.74 3.61
N THR A 20 7.04 36.28 2.39
CA THR A 20 6.55 36.95 1.18
C THR A 20 5.19 36.36 0.83
N ILE A 21 4.13 37.06 1.18
CA ILE A 21 2.76 36.74 0.78
C ILE A 21 2.62 37.09 -0.71
N HIS A 22 2.67 36.09 -1.59
CA HIS A 22 2.18 36.23 -2.96
C HIS A 22 0.65 36.20 -2.92
N ASN A 23 0.01 37.32 -3.26
CA ASN A 23 -1.43 37.38 -3.54
C ASN A 23 -1.69 36.72 -4.90
N GLU A 24 -1.76 35.40 -4.92
CA GLU A 24 -2.26 34.65 -6.07
C GLU A 24 -3.76 34.43 -5.87
N VAL A 25 -4.58 34.87 -6.84
CA VAL A 25 -6.02 34.58 -6.86
C VAL A 25 -6.16 33.06 -6.97
N PRO A 26 -6.81 32.37 -6.01
CA PRO A 26 -6.92 30.91 -6.07
C PRO A 26 -7.81 30.52 -7.25
N VAL A 27 -7.21 29.92 -8.28
CA VAL A 27 -7.97 29.13 -9.26
C VAL A 27 -8.36 27.85 -8.54
N ASP A 28 -9.65 27.58 -8.39
CA ASP A 28 -10.12 26.33 -7.80
C ASP A 28 -9.97 25.21 -8.83
N LEU A 29 -8.94 24.37 -8.66
CA LEU A 29 -8.73 23.18 -9.50
C LEU A 29 -9.32 21.96 -8.82
N ILE A 30 -10.25 21.30 -9.50
CA ILE A 30 -10.85 20.05 -9.04
C ILE A 30 -10.12 18.90 -9.73
N CYS A 31 -9.52 18.02 -8.94
CA CYS A 31 -8.83 16.83 -9.44
C CYS A 31 -9.60 15.56 -9.09
N THR A 32 -9.90 14.73 -10.09
CA THR A 32 -10.56 13.43 -9.92
C THR A 32 -9.62 12.29 -10.29
N PRO A 33 -9.73 11.12 -9.63
CA PRO A 33 -8.90 9.97 -9.94
C PRO A 33 -9.28 9.37 -11.30
N ALA A 34 -8.27 9.15 -12.15
CA ALA A 34 -8.45 8.59 -13.49
C ALA A 34 -7.84 7.19 -13.65
N GLY A 35 -6.94 6.78 -12.73
CA GLY A 35 -6.25 5.49 -12.78
C GLY A 35 -6.23 4.74 -11.46
N GLU A 36 -5.81 3.47 -11.53
CA GLU A 36 -5.55 2.63 -10.36
C GLU A 36 -4.29 3.06 -9.61
N CYS A 37 -4.14 2.55 -8.38
CA CYS A 37 -2.92 2.68 -7.61
C CYS A 37 -1.81 1.79 -8.17
N GLU A 38 -0.72 2.41 -8.62
CA GLU A 38 0.47 1.72 -9.11
C GLU A 38 1.71 2.04 -8.25
N PRO A 39 2.70 1.12 -8.20
CA PRO A 39 3.94 1.40 -7.50
C PRO A 39 4.74 2.49 -8.23
N CYS A 40 5.38 3.35 -7.46
CA CYS A 40 6.24 4.37 -8.04
C CYS A 40 7.50 3.76 -8.67
N PRO A 41 7.97 4.31 -9.81
CA PRO A 41 9.25 3.93 -10.39
C PRO A 41 10.40 4.41 -9.50
N ALA A 42 11.53 3.69 -9.54
CA ALA A 42 12.63 3.83 -8.58
C ALA A 42 13.24 5.24 -8.51
N ASP A 43 13.22 5.95 -9.63
CA ASP A 43 13.72 7.30 -9.82
C ASP A 43 12.81 8.38 -9.21
N SER A 44 11.50 8.11 -9.06
CA SER A 44 10.54 9.09 -8.55
C SER A 44 10.03 8.79 -7.12
N LEU A 45 10.64 7.86 -6.39
CA LEU A 45 10.21 7.51 -5.03
C LEU A 45 10.24 8.70 -4.04
N GLN A 46 11.10 9.68 -4.31
CA GLN A 46 11.30 10.86 -3.47
C GLN A 46 10.31 11.98 -3.78
N GLU A 47 9.59 11.87 -4.90
CA GLU A 47 8.60 12.85 -5.29
C GLU A 47 7.38 12.84 -4.35
N PRO A 48 6.73 13.99 -4.12
CA PRO A 48 5.63 14.10 -3.18
C PRO A 48 4.43 13.23 -3.56
N PHE A 49 4.19 12.99 -4.85
CA PHE A 49 3.12 12.10 -5.32
C PHE A 49 3.38 10.61 -5.05
N CYS A 50 4.57 10.26 -4.56
CA CYS A 50 4.91 8.91 -4.13
C CYS A 50 4.94 8.75 -2.61
N GLN A 51 4.88 9.83 -1.84
CA GLN A 51 4.95 9.74 -0.38
C GLN A 51 3.56 9.71 0.26
N PRO A 52 3.38 8.97 1.38
CA PRO A 52 4.36 8.16 2.11
C PRO A 52 4.45 6.68 1.67
N PHE A 53 3.58 6.23 0.76
CA PHE A 53 3.35 4.79 0.52
C PHE A 53 4.14 4.21 -0.66
N GLY A 54 4.93 5.02 -1.37
CA GLY A 54 5.63 4.61 -2.59
C GLY A 54 4.68 4.23 -3.73
N SER A 55 3.42 4.70 -3.69
CA SER A 55 2.37 4.37 -4.65
C SER A 55 1.70 5.65 -5.16
N ARG A 56 1.46 5.70 -6.47
CA ARG A 56 0.86 6.85 -7.17
C ARG A 56 -0.35 6.42 -8.00
N ARG A 57 -1.22 7.38 -8.30
CA ARG A 57 -2.33 7.21 -9.24
C ARG A 57 -2.44 8.40 -10.17
N LEU A 58 -2.95 8.17 -11.38
CA LEU A 58 -3.23 9.24 -12.34
C LEU A 58 -4.50 10.01 -11.94
N MET A 59 -4.44 11.33 -12.07
CA MET A 59 -5.51 12.28 -11.78
C MET A 59 -5.79 13.14 -13.01
N HIS A 60 -7.05 13.48 -13.22
CA HIS A 60 -7.48 14.51 -14.16
C HIS A 60 -7.85 15.75 -13.37
N CYS A 61 -7.19 16.87 -13.64
CA CYS A 61 -7.47 18.14 -12.98
C CYS A 61 -8.08 19.13 -13.97
N GLY A 62 -9.22 19.71 -13.63
CA GLY A 62 -9.91 20.74 -14.43
C GLY A 62 -10.29 21.95 -13.58
N ASN A 63 -10.56 23.08 -14.24
CA ASN A 63 -11.03 24.29 -13.56
C ASN A 63 -12.43 24.04 -12.97
N GLY A 64 -12.60 24.23 -11.65
CA GLY A 64 -13.86 24.01 -10.94
C GLY A 64 -15.03 24.90 -11.40
N ASN A 65 -14.73 25.99 -12.12
CA ASN A 65 -15.73 26.87 -12.73
C ASN A 65 -16.28 26.34 -14.07
N GLY A 66 -15.69 25.26 -14.62
CA GLY A 66 -16.17 24.57 -15.83
C GLY A 66 -16.83 23.26 -15.46
N THR A 67 -18.13 23.30 -15.18
CA THR A 67 -19.02 22.13 -15.09
C THR A 67 -18.47 20.98 -14.22
N ALA A 68 -18.68 21.08 -12.91
CA ALA A 68 -18.66 19.92 -12.03
C ALA A 68 -19.65 18.86 -12.54
N SER A 69 -19.16 17.87 -13.29
CA SER A 69 -19.85 16.59 -13.46
C SER A 69 -19.74 15.83 -12.14
N SER A 70 -20.56 16.25 -11.18
CA SER A 70 -20.87 15.48 -9.98
C SER A 70 -21.37 14.10 -10.41
N PRO A 71 -21.04 13.00 -9.72
CA PRO A 71 -21.66 11.71 -9.99
C PRO A 71 -23.11 11.79 -9.53
N ASP A 72 -24.02 12.10 -10.45
CA ASP A 72 -25.45 12.13 -10.20
C ASP A 72 -25.94 10.69 -9.98
N HIS A 73 -26.18 10.37 -8.72
CA HIS A 73 -26.87 9.18 -8.26
C HIS A 73 -28.37 9.49 -8.32
N THR A 74 -29.00 9.36 -9.48
CA THR A 74 -30.46 9.40 -9.59
C THR A 74 -30.99 8.11 -10.21
N ASP A 75 -31.59 7.31 -9.34
CA ASP A 75 -32.62 6.33 -9.68
C ASP A 75 -33.74 7.02 -10.48
N ARG A 76 -33.82 6.77 -11.79
CA ARG A 76 -35.06 6.98 -12.55
C ARG A 76 -35.14 5.98 -13.72
N PRO A 77 -36.28 5.27 -13.90
CA PRO A 77 -36.41 4.26 -14.95
C PRO A 77 -36.43 4.89 -16.36
N PRO A 78 -35.94 4.20 -17.40
CA PRO A 78 -35.82 4.76 -18.73
C PRO A 78 -37.19 4.83 -19.40
N LEU A 79 -37.61 6.04 -19.75
CA LEU A 79 -38.68 6.27 -20.71
C LEU A 79 -38.07 6.16 -22.10
N LEU A 80 -38.51 5.15 -22.85
CA LEU A 80 -38.24 4.97 -24.27
C LEU A 80 -38.71 6.23 -25.02
N ASP A 81 -37.81 6.88 -25.75
CA ASP A 81 -38.21 7.62 -26.95
C ASP A 81 -37.36 7.16 -28.12
N ASP A 82 -38.10 6.76 -29.13
CA ASP A 82 -37.69 6.17 -30.39
C ASP A 82 -37.38 7.33 -31.32
N ARG A 83 -36.16 7.42 -31.86
CA ARG A 83 -35.94 7.81 -33.28
C ARG A 83 -34.48 7.84 -33.75
N ASP A 84 -34.33 7.13 -34.86
CA ASP A 84 -33.47 7.38 -36.02
C ASP A 84 -31.96 7.08 -35.92
N PHE A 85 -31.68 5.85 -36.34
CA PHE A 85 -30.40 5.25 -36.69
C PHE A 85 -29.75 5.92 -37.92
N ILE A 86 -28.57 6.52 -37.76
CA ILE A 86 -27.58 6.72 -38.83
C ILE A 86 -26.28 6.05 -38.36
N PRO A 87 -25.77 4.99 -39.00
CA PRO A 87 -24.46 4.44 -38.69
C PRO A 87 -23.40 5.28 -39.44
N ARG A 88 -22.96 6.39 -38.84
CA ARG A 88 -21.71 7.03 -39.27
C ARG A 88 -20.57 6.26 -38.62
N ALA A 89 -19.70 5.75 -39.48
CA ALA A 89 -18.45 5.09 -39.14
C ALA A 89 -17.77 5.77 -37.95
N ALA A 90 -17.23 4.93 -37.06
CA ALA A 90 -16.46 5.29 -35.89
C ALA A 90 -15.31 6.24 -36.25
N GLU A 91 -15.59 7.53 -36.22
CA GLU A 91 -14.57 8.55 -36.04
C GLU A 91 -14.45 8.70 -34.53
N GLN A 92 -13.46 8.00 -33.96
CA GLN A 92 -12.95 8.29 -32.62
C GLN A 92 -12.46 9.74 -32.64
N GLN A 93 -13.39 10.67 -32.42
CA GLN A 93 -13.08 12.03 -32.08
C GLN A 93 -12.32 11.95 -30.75
N PRO A 94 -11.07 12.42 -30.70
CA PRO A 94 -10.42 12.64 -29.43
C PRO A 94 -11.25 13.76 -28.80
N HIS A 95 -12.13 13.41 -27.86
CA HIS A 95 -12.76 14.38 -26.99
C HIS A 95 -11.60 15.12 -26.35
N SER A 96 -11.28 16.25 -26.95
CA SER A 96 -10.18 17.09 -26.56
C SER A 96 -10.64 17.64 -25.23
N HIS A 97 -10.14 17.04 -24.16
CA HIS A 97 -10.08 17.61 -22.83
C HIS A 97 -9.26 18.90 -22.87
N ALA A 98 -9.73 19.88 -23.64
CA ALA A 98 -9.11 21.18 -23.84
C ALA A 98 -9.34 21.97 -22.55
N GLY A 99 -8.56 21.63 -21.52
CA GLY A 99 -8.68 22.19 -20.17
C GLY A 99 -8.40 21.21 -19.04
N GLU A 100 -8.29 19.89 -19.29
CA GLU A 100 -7.88 18.95 -18.24
C GLU A 100 -6.38 18.67 -18.29
N THR A 101 -5.73 18.79 -17.15
CA THR A 101 -4.30 18.49 -16.98
C THR A 101 -4.14 17.14 -16.31
N LEU A 102 -3.27 16.29 -16.88
CA LEU A 102 -2.87 15.03 -16.25
C LEU A 102 -1.91 15.32 -15.09
N ALA A 103 -2.23 14.77 -13.93
CA ALA A 103 -1.41 14.91 -12.74
C ALA A 103 -1.24 13.57 -12.02
N TRP A 104 -0.20 13.49 -11.19
CA TRP A 104 0.03 12.34 -10.31
C TRP A 104 -0.29 12.72 -8.88
N ALA A 105 -0.99 11.84 -8.17
CA ALA A 105 -1.23 11.98 -6.75
C ALA A 105 -0.81 10.74 -5.98
N ALA A 106 -0.41 10.96 -4.73
CA ALA A 106 -0.21 9.88 -3.77
C ALA A 106 -1.50 9.09 -3.58
N CYS A 107 -1.34 7.79 -3.49
CA CYS A 107 -2.47 6.89 -3.30
C CYS A 107 -2.22 5.91 -2.15
N GLY A 108 -3.23 5.09 -1.86
CA GLY A 108 -3.15 4.12 -0.77
C GLY A 108 -2.14 3.01 -1.03
N ARG A 109 -1.92 2.18 -0.01
CA ARG A 109 -1.13 0.96 -0.13
C ARG A 109 -1.78 -0.03 -1.09
N ILE A 110 -0.96 -0.71 -1.88
CA ILE A 110 -1.41 -1.75 -2.81
C ILE A 110 -1.54 -3.08 -2.04
N VAL A 111 -2.73 -3.27 -1.48
CA VAL A 111 -3.05 -4.37 -0.54
C VAL A 111 -2.81 -5.76 -1.15
N THR A 112 -3.02 -5.93 -2.45
CA THR A 112 -2.82 -7.22 -3.14
C THR A 112 -1.35 -7.66 -3.11
N LYS A 113 -0.43 -6.71 -3.28
CA LYS A 113 1.03 -6.97 -3.24
C LYS A 113 1.50 -7.23 -1.82
N GLU A 114 1.11 -6.38 -0.87
CA GLU A 114 1.53 -6.52 0.54
C GLU A 114 1.04 -7.84 1.18
N ARG A 115 -0.14 -8.32 0.77
CA ARG A 115 -0.66 -9.62 1.25
C ARG A 115 0.22 -10.78 0.84
N ALA A 116 0.75 -10.78 -0.37
CA ALA A 116 1.64 -11.85 -0.84
C ALA A 116 2.92 -11.89 0.00
N ASP A 117 3.56 -10.73 0.20
CA ASP A 117 4.78 -10.60 1.02
C ASP A 117 4.51 -11.03 2.48
N PHE A 118 3.34 -10.70 3.03
CA PHE A 118 2.94 -11.14 4.36
C PHE A 118 2.82 -12.67 4.48
N PHE A 119 2.20 -13.32 3.49
CA PHE A 119 2.06 -14.78 3.50
C PHE A 119 3.40 -15.49 3.32
N GLU A 120 4.32 -14.93 2.54
CA GLU A 120 5.69 -15.44 2.45
C GLU A 120 6.37 -15.44 3.83
N PHE A 121 6.32 -14.31 4.53
CA PHE A 121 6.87 -14.21 5.89
C PHE A 121 6.25 -15.24 6.84
N VAL A 122 4.91 -15.37 6.84
CA VAL A 122 4.20 -16.34 7.69
C VAL A 122 4.61 -17.78 7.34
N ALA A 123 4.67 -18.12 6.05
CA ALA A 123 5.05 -19.45 5.60
C ALA A 123 6.49 -19.81 6.03
N CYS A 124 7.44 -18.88 5.93
CA CYS A 124 8.81 -19.08 6.40
C CYS A 124 8.86 -19.36 7.91
N ASN A 125 8.12 -18.60 8.73
CA ASN A 125 8.09 -18.83 10.17
C ASN A 125 7.43 -20.16 10.54
N LEU A 126 6.34 -20.54 9.85
CA LEU A 126 5.71 -21.85 10.03
C LEU A 126 6.67 -22.99 9.65
N LEU A 127 7.46 -22.84 8.60
CA LEU A 127 8.49 -23.80 8.23
C LEU A 127 9.53 -23.98 9.35
N PHE A 128 10.06 -22.90 9.91
CA PHE A 128 10.99 -23.01 11.04
C PHE A 128 10.35 -23.63 12.29
N ALA A 129 9.11 -23.25 12.61
CA ALA A 129 8.37 -23.82 13.73
C ALA A 129 8.17 -25.34 13.56
N THR A 130 7.78 -25.79 12.37
CA THR A 130 7.58 -27.22 12.08
C THR A 130 8.88 -28.02 12.18
N ILE A 131 10.00 -27.49 11.65
CA ILE A 131 11.32 -28.12 11.78
C ILE A 131 11.74 -28.23 13.25
N ALA A 132 11.55 -27.17 14.02
CA ALA A 132 11.88 -27.16 15.45
C ALA A 132 11.05 -28.19 16.24
N ILE A 133 9.73 -28.21 16.02
CA ILE A 133 8.82 -29.19 16.64
C ILE A 133 9.22 -30.61 16.26
N PHE A 134 9.54 -30.86 14.98
CA PHE A 134 9.98 -32.16 14.53
C PHE A 134 11.30 -32.60 15.19
N GLY A 135 12.27 -31.69 15.30
CA GLY A 135 13.52 -31.94 16.03
C GLY A 135 13.29 -32.32 17.50
N VAL A 136 12.41 -31.59 18.19
CA VAL A 136 12.03 -31.90 19.58
C VAL A 136 11.27 -33.23 19.68
N TYR A 137 10.35 -33.50 18.76
CA TYR A 137 9.59 -34.75 18.72
C TYR A 137 10.49 -35.97 18.53
N THR A 138 11.40 -35.92 17.56
CA THR A 138 12.35 -37.01 17.28
C THR A 138 13.30 -37.24 18.46
N ARG A 139 13.84 -36.15 19.06
CA ARG A 139 14.65 -36.23 20.27
C ARG A 139 13.87 -36.86 21.43
N SER A 140 12.64 -36.43 21.65
CA SER A 140 11.77 -36.94 22.71
C SER A 140 11.49 -38.43 22.55
N ARG A 141 11.20 -38.88 21.32
CA ARG A 141 11.03 -40.32 21.02
C ARG A 141 12.30 -41.12 21.28
N ARG A 142 13.47 -40.62 20.84
CA ARG A 142 14.75 -41.28 21.08
C ARG A 142 15.05 -41.44 22.58
N LEU A 143 14.85 -40.38 23.36
CA LEU A 143 15.06 -40.41 24.81
C LEU A 143 14.12 -41.40 25.51
N ARG A 144 12.83 -41.40 25.15
CA ARG A 144 11.85 -42.37 25.68
C ARG A 144 12.23 -43.81 25.35
N ALA A 145 12.71 -44.08 24.14
CA ALA A 145 13.16 -45.42 23.73
C ALA A 145 14.40 -45.88 24.53
N LEU A 146 15.34 -44.99 24.81
CA LEU A 146 16.51 -45.30 25.63
C LEU A 146 16.12 -45.59 27.09
N GLN A 147 15.24 -44.77 27.66
CA GLN A 147 14.72 -44.99 29.01
C GLN A 147 13.96 -46.33 29.12
N ALA A 148 13.15 -46.67 28.12
CA ALA A 148 12.46 -47.96 28.07
C ALA A 148 13.43 -49.14 28.03
N ARG A 149 14.54 -49.04 27.26
CA ARG A 149 15.60 -50.07 27.24
C ARG A 149 16.30 -50.20 28.59
N GLN A 150 16.61 -49.07 29.25
CA GLN A 150 17.23 -49.08 30.58
C GLN A 150 16.31 -49.72 31.63
N LEU A 151 14.99 -49.47 31.56
CA LEU A 151 14.02 -50.09 32.46
C LEU A 151 13.90 -51.60 32.21
N ALA A 152 13.80 -52.03 30.95
CA ALA A 152 13.73 -53.45 30.58
C ALA A 152 14.99 -54.23 31.00
N ALA A 153 16.18 -53.63 30.86
CA ALA A 153 17.43 -54.24 31.32
C ALA A 153 17.47 -54.48 32.84
N ARG A 154 16.80 -53.64 33.63
CA ARG A 154 16.71 -53.80 35.09
C ARG A 154 15.67 -54.84 35.52
N ILE A 155 14.54 -54.94 34.81
CA ILE A 155 13.45 -55.87 35.14
C ILE A 155 13.74 -57.30 34.63
N GLY A 156 14.41 -57.44 33.48
CA GLY A 156 14.70 -58.74 32.86
C GLY A 156 15.76 -59.60 33.57
N LEU A 157 16.50 -59.05 34.55
CA LEU A 157 17.52 -59.79 35.32
C LEU A 157 16.98 -60.48 36.58
N GLY A 158 15.68 -60.36 36.88
CA GLY A 158 15.08 -60.84 38.14
C GLY A 158 14.26 -62.13 38.07
N HIS A 159 14.10 -62.76 36.89
CA HIS A 159 13.29 -63.97 36.74
C HIS A 159 14.18 -65.17 36.43
N HIS A 160 14.74 -65.79 37.47
CA HIS A 160 15.29 -67.14 37.40
C HIS A 160 14.18 -68.09 37.87
N PRO A 161 13.60 -68.94 36.99
CA PRO A 161 12.72 -70.01 37.43
C PRO A 161 13.57 -71.10 38.08
N GLU A 162 13.21 -71.51 39.30
CA GLU A 162 13.57 -72.82 39.87
C GLU A 162 12.56 -73.88 39.41
#